data_AF-A0A428RHY5-F1
#
_entry.id   AF-A0A428RHY5-F1
#
_cell.length_a   1.000
_cell.length_b   1.000
_cell.length_c   1.000
_cell.angle_alpha   90.00
_cell.angle_beta   90.00
_cell.angle_gamma   90.00
#
_symmetry.space_group_name_H-M   'P 1'
#
loop_
_entity.id
_entity.type
_entity.pdbx_description
1 polymer ?
#
loop_
_entity_poly.entity_id
_entity_poly.type
_entity_poly.pdbx_seq_one_letter_code
_entity_poly.pdbx_strand_id
1 'polypeptide(L)'
;MPSATEFSDELVLSFSTTPRITFDMMIRDLPIPKRSRRILTSPTSSMGLLSRLPMEIRVAVLKLLDFQSLSRLSRTSLKAKSFVEGMRWYREVMKYSPKILAALGKTDLLKYHSSMLVRQVLSETKCVSCLQEFGGILFLPTCERICRDCLERNYAYHLTDVAYAEKWFSLTNEQLQSIPIMRSIPGFYKLRTSILHPESHQLVSIKQLRQLAIKVHGSPEKVAELLPPKSSMVVVDEELGIGLSKCGPFELLEEFHKAPLEPPGCDLSRLKFNGLLPDQYPGMASIHIPSITKYGHIEKGHQCRGCRHSMYKYSVGIVLLPIPGYDIPAGMAPMPILKALAVRLRAWKDFRDHVLQCEGVRRLLAGEKEETDEPDDPVQL
;
A
#
# COMPACT_ATOMS: atom_id res chain seq x y z
N MET A 1 -26.38 -33.46 -5.44
CA MET A 1 -25.36 -32.68 -6.17
C MET A 1 -26.09 -31.60 -6.95
N PRO A 2 -26.25 -30.36 -6.44
CA PRO A 2 -26.91 -29.32 -7.19
C PRO A 2 -26.06 -28.97 -8.41
N SER A 3 -26.69 -28.92 -9.58
CA SER A 3 -26.12 -28.46 -10.84
C SER A 3 -25.45 -27.11 -10.67
N ALA A 4 -24.35 -26.87 -11.39
CA ALA A 4 -23.71 -25.56 -11.50
C ALA A 4 -24.74 -24.53 -12.01
N THR A 5 -25.45 -23.88 -11.10
CA THR A 5 -26.16 -22.64 -11.39
C THR A 5 -25.09 -21.67 -11.86
N GLU A 6 -25.16 -21.22 -13.11
CA GLU A 6 -24.32 -20.10 -13.54
C GLU A 6 -24.71 -18.90 -12.67
N PHE A 7 -23.82 -18.48 -11.77
CA PHE A 7 -24.06 -17.27 -11.01
C PHE A 7 -24.09 -16.11 -12.00
N SER A 8 -25.20 -15.38 -12.03
CA SER A 8 -25.28 -14.11 -12.76
C SER A 8 -24.28 -13.11 -12.18
N ASP A 9 -23.81 -12.17 -12.99
CA ASP A 9 -22.86 -11.14 -12.54
C ASP A 9 -23.44 -10.29 -11.39
N GLU A 10 -24.76 -10.06 -11.38
CA GLU A 10 -25.46 -9.38 -10.29
C GLU A 10 -25.38 -10.18 -8.98
N LEU A 11 -25.61 -11.50 -9.04
CA LEU A 11 -25.50 -12.37 -7.87
C LEU A 11 -24.06 -12.42 -7.34
N VAL A 12 -23.06 -12.54 -8.23
CA VAL A 12 -21.64 -12.49 -7.84
C VAL A 12 -21.31 -11.16 -7.17
N LEU A 13 -21.76 -10.05 -7.75
CA LEU A 13 -21.51 -8.71 -7.22
C LEU A 13 -22.15 -8.51 -5.83
N SER A 14 -23.27 -9.16 -5.54
CA SER A 14 -23.93 -9.12 -4.22
C SER A 14 -23.08 -9.71 -3.08
N PHE A 15 -22.07 -10.52 -3.41
CA PHE A 15 -21.06 -11.04 -2.48
C PHE A 15 -19.80 -10.18 -2.39
N SER A 16 -19.72 -9.08 -3.14
CA SER A 16 -18.64 -8.11 -3.03
C SER A 16 -18.92 -7.17 -1.87
N THR A 17 -18.01 -7.07 -0.90
CA THR A 17 -18.11 -6.03 0.14
C THR A 17 -17.33 -4.78 -0.24
N THR A 18 -17.79 -3.63 0.25
CA THR A 18 -16.99 -2.41 0.21
C THR A 18 -15.73 -2.58 1.05
N PRO A 19 -14.55 -2.16 0.57
CA PRO A 19 -13.28 -2.26 1.32
C PRO A 19 -13.15 -1.39 2.58
N ARG A 20 -14.28 -0.98 3.18
CA ARG A 20 -14.40 0.02 4.26
C ARG A 20 -13.79 -0.37 5.59
N ILE A 21 -13.34 -1.61 5.77
CA ILE A 21 -12.59 -2.00 6.98
C ILE A 21 -11.10 -2.17 6.67
N THR A 22 -10.76 -2.30 5.38
CA THR A 22 -9.41 -2.71 4.95
C THR A 22 -8.52 -1.54 4.58
N PHE A 23 -9.05 -0.52 3.91
CA PHE A 23 -8.26 0.64 3.45
C PHE A 23 -8.59 1.93 4.16
N ASP A 24 -9.61 1.83 4.97
CA ASP A 24 -10.33 2.96 5.48
C ASP A 24 -9.40 3.70 6.45
N MET A 25 -8.61 3.03 7.26
CA MET A 25 -7.72 3.73 8.19
C MET A 25 -6.27 3.93 7.67
N MET A 26 -6.09 4.03 6.35
CA MET A 26 -4.86 4.56 5.70
C MET A 26 -5.04 6.05 5.38
N ILE A 27 -4.14 6.69 4.59
CA ILE A 27 -4.30 8.11 4.26
C ILE A 27 -5.64 8.35 3.53
N ARG A 28 -6.52 9.14 4.16
CA ARG A 28 -7.86 9.51 3.68
C ARG A 28 -8.02 11.02 3.42
N ASP A 29 -9.17 11.38 2.84
CA ASP A 29 -9.77 12.72 2.87
C ASP A 29 -8.86 13.85 2.38
N LEU A 30 -8.01 13.50 1.42
CA LEU A 30 -7.14 14.48 0.79
C LEU A 30 -7.96 15.37 -0.14
N PRO A 31 -7.84 16.71 -0.01
CA PRO A 31 -8.52 17.62 -0.90
C PRO A 31 -8.05 17.36 -2.33
N ILE A 32 -8.99 17.09 -3.23
CA ILE A 32 -8.69 16.83 -4.64
C ILE A 32 -8.04 18.08 -5.22
N PRO A 33 -6.87 17.98 -5.89
CA PRO A 33 -6.25 19.12 -6.52
C PRO A 33 -7.21 19.73 -7.54
N LYS A 34 -7.60 20.99 -7.33
CA LYS A 34 -8.48 21.69 -8.28
C LYS A 34 -7.78 21.76 -9.62
N ARG A 35 -8.42 21.22 -10.67
CA ARG A 35 -7.93 21.41 -12.03
C ARG A 35 -7.97 22.89 -12.35
N SER A 36 -6.85 23.43 -12.83
CA SER A 36 -6.84 24.78 -13.34
C SER A 36 -7.77 24.87 -14.55
N ARG A 37 -8.53 25.97 -14.67
CA ARG A 37 -9.39 26.19 -15.85
C ARG A 37 -8.52 26.11 -17.12
N ARG A 38 -9.03 25.46 -18.17
CA ARG A 38 -8.39 25.44 -19.48
C ARG A 38 -8.24 26.88 -19.95
N ILE A 39 -7.01 27.36 -20.02
CA ILE A 39 -6.71 28.69 -20.59
C ILE A 39 -6.58 28.47 -22.09
N LEU A 40 -7.37 29.22 -22.88
CA LEU A 40 -7.20 29.32 -24.32
C LEU A 40 -5.76 29.77 -24.58
N THR A 41 -5.00 28.95 -25.31
CA THR A 41 -3.59 29.23 -25.60
C THR A 41 -3.46 30.58 -26.29
N SER A 42 -2.67 31.50 -25.73
CA SER A 42 -2.25 32.67 -26.48
C SER A 42 -1.34 32.21 -27.63
N PRO A 43 -1.58 32.64 -28.89
CA PRO A 43 -0.72 32.27 -30.02
C PRO A 43 0.71 32.78 -29.87
N THR A 44 0.97 33.77 -28.99
CA THR A 44 2.30 34.34 -28.74
C THR A 44 3.08 33.61 -27.64
N SER A 45 2.49 32.63 -26.94
CA SER A 45 3.17 31.93 -25.85
C SER A 45 4.10 30.82 -26.38
N SER A 46 5.37 30.87 -25.99
CA SER A 46 6.39 29.85 -26.29
C SER A 46 6.81 29.10 -25.02
N MET A 47 7.36 27.88 -25.16
CA MET A 47 8.06 27.15 -24.09
C MET A 47 9.56 27.54 -23.99
N GLY A 48 9.96 28.63 -24.65
CA GLY A 48 11.35 29.09 -24.67
C GLY A 48 12.26 28.14 -25.45
N LEU A 49 13.44 27.85 -24.91
CA LEU A 49 14.43 26.96 -25.54
C LEU A 49 13.92 25.53 -25.74
N LEU A 50 13.01 25.05 -24.88
CA LEU A 50 12.39 23.73 -25.04
C LEU A 50 11.62 23.62 -26.36
N SER A 51 11.06 24.72 -26.87
CA SER A 51 10.34 24.73 -28.16
C SER A 51 11.26 24.40 -29.35
N ARG A 52 12.59 24.52 -29.20
CA ARG A 52 13.57 24.20 -30.26
C ARG A 52 13.84 22.70 -30.39
N LEU A 53 13.47 21.92 -29.37
CA LEU A 53 13.64 20.47 -29.40
C LEU A 53 12.54 19.81 -30.25
N PRO A 54 12.86 18.74 -31.01
CA PRO A 54 11.87 17.89 -31.65
C PRO A 54 10.81 17.41 -30.66
N MET A 55 9.59 17.15 -31.15
CA MET A 55 8.45 16.77 -30.31
C MET A 55 8.73 15.51 -29.49
N GLU A 56 9.39 14.55 -30.12
CA GLU A 56 9.78 13.25 -29.56
C GLU A 56 10.71 13.44 -28.36
N ILE A 57 11.72 14.32 -28.51
CA ILE A 57 12.67 14.62 -27.45
C ILE A 57 11.99 15.34 -26.29
N ARG A 58 11.13 16.32 -26.57
CA ARG A 58 10.34 16.99 -25.52
C ARG A 58 9.50 15.98 -24.73
N VAL A 59 8.80 15.09 -25.43
CA VAL A 59 7.99 14.04 -24.81
C VAL A 59 8.87 13.11 -23.97
N ALA A 60 10.01 12.66 -24.49
CA ALA A 60 10.94 11.80 -23.76
C ALA A 60 11.44 12.47 -22.47
N VAL A 61 11.87 13.74 -22.53
CA VAL A 61 12.30 14.49 -21.35
C VAL A 61 11.16 14.62 -20.33
N LEU A 62 9.96 15.03 -20.75
CA LEU A 62 8.84 15.24 -19.83
C LEU A 62 8.31 13.94 -19.21
N LYS A 63 8.55 12.77 -19.82
CA LYS A 63 8.25 11.46 -19.22
C LYS A 63 9.18 11.14 -18.04
N LEU A 64 10.40 11.67 -18.03
CA LEU A 64 11.39 11.46 -16.97
C LEU A 64 11.20 12.44 -15.80
N LEU A 65 10.54 13.58 -16.03
CA LEU A 65 10.32 14.56 -14.98
C LEU A 65 9.32 14.08 -13.92
N ASP A 66 9.63 14.41 -12.67
CA ASP A 66 8.76 14.26 -11.52
C ASP A 66 7.57 15.25 -11.55
N PHE A 67 6.55 14.99 -10.73
CA PHE A 67 5.35 15.84 -10.70
C PHE A 67 5.64 17.28 -10.23
N GLN A 68 6.61 17.48 -9.34
CA GLN A 68 6.98 18.82 -8.88
C GLN A 68 7.62 19.61 -10.03
N SER A 69 8.53 19.00 -10.79
CA SER A 69 9.17 19.57 -11.97
C SER A 69 8.16 19.87 -13.08
N LEU A 70 7.23 18.95 -13.37
CA LEU A 70 6.15 19.18 -14.34
C LEU A 70 5.21 20.32 -13.91
N SER A 71 4.89 20.40 -12.62
CA SER A 71 4.08 21.49 -12.06
C SER A 71 4.80 22.84 -12.14
N ARG A 72 6.11 22.89 -11.86
CA ARG A 72 6.94 24.09 -12.05
C ARG A 72 6.99 24.50 -13.53
N LEU A 73 7.23 23.56 -14.43
CA LEU A 73 7.24 23.81 -15.88
C LEU A 73 5.88 24.35 -16.37
N SER A 74 4.77 23.81 -15.88
CA SER A 74 3.42 24.27 -16.23
C SER A 74 3.13 25.71 -15.78
N ARG A 75 3.95 26.28 -14.89
CA ARG A 75 3.80 27.66 -14.41
C ARG A 75 4.69 28.67 -15.14
N THR A 76 5.57 28.24 -16.04
CA THR A 76 6.49 29.15 -16.75
C THR A 76 5.85 29.82 -17.96
N SER A 77 4.93 29.15 -18.67
CA SER A 77 4.19 29.74 -19.78
C SER A 77 2.87 29.01 -20.06
N LEU A 78 1.92 29.69 -20.73
CA LEU A 78 0.65 29.07 -21.14
C LEU A 78 0.86 27.91 -22.12
N LYS A 79 1.87 28.00 -23.00
CA LYS A 79 2.22 26.91 -23.91
C LYS A 79 2.78 25.71 -23.16
N ALA A 80 3.65 25.92 -22.16
CA ALA A 80 4.19 24.85 -21.33
C ALA A 80 3.08 24.16 -20.53
N LYS A 81 2.18 24.94 -19.93
CA LYS A 81 0.98 24.42 -19.25
C LYS A 81 0.14 23.55 -20.17
N SER A 82 -0.25 24.09 -21.33
CA SER A 82 -1.07 23.38 -22.31
C SER A 82 -0.39 22.10 -22.81
N PHE A 83 0.93 22.13 -22.98
CA PHE A 83 1.71 20.96 -23.37
C PHE A 83 1.64 19.87 -22.29
N VAL A 84 1.99 20.21 -21.04
CA VAL A 84 2.00 19.26 -19.91
C VAL A 84 0.59 18.70 -19.65
N GLU A 85 -0.41 19.58 -19.51
CA GLU A 85 -1.81 19.17 -19.28
C GLU A 85 -2.43 18.48 -20.49
N GLY A 86 -1.83 18.59 -21.68
CA GLY A 86 -2.25 17.89 -22.90
C GLY A 86 -1.76 16.44 -22.98
N MET A 87 -0.69 16.09 -22.26
CA MET A 87 -0.08 14.77 -22.33
C MET A 87 -1.01 13.67 -21.80
N ARG A 88 -1.14 12.58 -22.56
CA ARG A 88 -2.06 11.48 -22.22
C ARG A 88 -1.80 10.90 -20.83
N TRP A 89 -0.56 10.55 -20.50
CA TRP A 89 -0.23 9.92 -19.23
C TRP A 89 -0.51 10.84 -18.04
N TYR A 90 -0.18 12.13 -18.15
CA TYR A 90 -0.50 13.13 -17.13
C TYR A 90 -2.01 13.29 -16.93
N ARG A 91 -2.76 13.39 -18.04
CA ARG A 91 -4.23 13.49 -18.00
C ARG A 91 -4.88 12.26 -17.38
N GLU A 92 -4.37 11.07 -17.67
CA GLU A 92 -4.90 9.81 -17.13
C GLU A 92 -4.68 9.75 -15.61
N VAL A 93 -3.50 10.11 -15.09
CA VAL A 93 -3.28 10.20 -13.64
C VAL A 93 -4.24 11.21 -13.00
N MET A 94 -4.37 12.40 -13.58
CA MET A 94 -5.29 13.45 -13.11
C MET A 94 -6.77 13.06 -13.22
N LYS A 95 -7.13 12.13 -14.09
CA LYS A 95 -8.52 11.67 -14.30
C LYS A 95 -8.89 10.56 -13.35
N TYR A 96 -8.02 9.56 -13.21
CA TYR A 96 -8.37 8.32 -12.56
C TYR A 96 -7.96 8.26 -11.10
N SER A 97 -6.91 8.99 -10.69
CA SER A 97 -6.50 9.00 -9.29
C SER A 97 -5.81 10.31 -8.88
N PRO A 98 -6.56 11.43 -8.86
CA PRO A 98 -6.02 12.71 -8.39
C PRO A 98 -5.62 12.68 -6.90
N LYS A 99 -6.15 11.71 -6.13
CA LYS A 99 -5.78 11.46 -4.73
C LYS A 99 -4.31 11.07 -4.58
N ILE A 100 -3.71 10.38 -5.57
CA ILE A 100 -2.27 10.07 -5.54
C ILE A 100 -1.44 11.36 -5.47
N LEU A 101 -1.76 12.35 -6.30
CA LEU A 101 -1.01 13.61 -6.32
C LEU A 101 -1.24 14.44 -5.06
N ALA A 102 -2.46 14.40 -4.52
CA ALA A 102 -2.73 15.01 -3.23
C ALA A 102 -1.89 14.35 -2.13
N ALA A 103 -1.77 13.02 -2.14
CA ALA A 103 -1.02 12.26 -1.14
C ALA A 103 0.47 12.58 -1.26
N LEU A 104 1.04 12.40 -2.45
CA LEU A 104 2.42 12.74 -2.74
C LEU A 104 2.75 14.20 -2.41
N GLY A 105 1.82 15.14 -2.64
CA GLY A 105 2.01 16.55 -2.30
C GLY A 105 2.00 16.82 -0.81
N LYS A 106 1.07 16.20 -0.07
CA LYS A 106 0.97 16.34 1.39
C LYS A 106 2.12 15.67 2.13
N THR A 107 2.74 14.67 1.51
CA THR A 107 3.81 13.88 2.12
C THR A 107 5.22 14.25 1.62
N ASP A 108 5.35 15.35 0.87
CA ASP A 108 6.59 15.85 0.23
C ASP A 108 7.30 14.86 -0.72
N LEU A 109 6.52 13.99 -1.39
CA LEU A 109 7.03 12.98 -2.31
C LEU A 109 6.88 13.33 -3.80
N LEU A 110 6.28 14.47 -4.15
CA LEU A 110 6.08 14.87 -5.56
C LEU A 110 7.37 14.95 -6.39
N LYS A 111 8.51 15.21 -5.73
CA LYS A 111 9.84 15.36 -6.34
C LYS A 111 10.52 14.03 -6.69
N TYR A 112 10.01 12.90 -6.19
CA TYR A 112 10.65 11.59 -6.35
C TYR A 112 9.98 10.69 -7.40
N HIS A 113 8.79 11.03 -7.87
CA HIS A 113 8.02 10.15 -8.76
C HIS A 113 7.62 10.84 -10.05
N SER A 114 7.98 10.20 -11.17
CA SER A 114 7.59 10.65 -12.50
C SER A 114 6.11 10.38 -12.77
N SER A 115 5.53 11.21 -13.63
CA SER A 115 4.14 11.01 -14.07
C SER A 115 3.95 9.73 -14.89
N MET A 116 5.00 9.28 -15.56
CA MET A 116 5.00 8.00 -16.29
C MET A 116 4.99 6.82 -15.31
N LEU A 117 5.80 6.86 -14.25
CA LEU A 117 5.84 5.79 -13.24
C LEU A 117 4.46 5.60 -12.59
N VAL A 118 3.85 6.67 -12.09
CA VAL A 118 2.50 6.60 -11.49
C VAL A 118 1.47 6.06 -12.50
N ARG A 119 1.59 6.45 -13.78
CA ARG A 119 0.69 5.95 -14.82
C ARG A 119 0.87 4.45 -15.09
N GLN A 120 2.11 3.97 -15.11
CA GLN A 120 2.44 2.55 -15.26
C GLN A 120 1.88 1.75 -14.10
N VAL A 121 2.09 2.21 -12.87
CA VAL A 121 1.57 1.58 -11.65
C VAL A 121 0.04 1.48 -11.66
N LEU A 122 -0.63 2.50 -12.20
CA LEU A 122 -2.07 2.48 -12.41
C LEU A 122 -2.52 1.50 -13.51
N SER A 123 -1.68 1.13 -14.48
CA SER A 123 -2.01 0.08 -15.47
C SER A 123 -1.76 -1.34 -15.00
N GLU A 124 -0.99 -1.53 -13.93
CA GLU A 124 -0.79 -2.84 -13.33
C GLU A 124 -1.99 -3.27 -12.47
N THR A 125 -2.19 -4.57 -12.31
CA THR A 125 -3.24 -5.15 -11.44
C THR A 125 -2.64 -5.87 -10.23
N LYS A 126 -1.49 -6.53 -10.40
CA LYS A 126 -0.88 -7.40 -9.39
C LYS A 126 0.01 -6.63 -8.41
N CYS A 127 0.17 -7.20 -7.23
CA CYS A 127 1.12 -6.75 -6.22
C CYS A 127 2.55 -7.06 -6.66
N VAL A 128 3.46 -6.08 -6.56
CA VAL A 128 4.87 -6.26 -6.92
C VAL A 128 5.67 -7.13 -5.94
N SER A 129 5.15 -7.36 -4.72
CA SER A 129 5.83 -8.14 -3.68
C SER A 129 5.48 -9.63 -3.75
N CYS A 130 4.20 -9.98 -3.69
CA CYS A 130 3.79 -11.39 -3.76
C CYS A 130 3.57 -11.90 -5.18
N LEU A 131 3.49 -11.03 -6.20
CA LEU A 131 3.30 -11.35 -7.62
C LEU A 131 1.98 -12.09 -7.98
N GLN A 132 1.14 -12.39 -6.99
CA GLN A 132 -0.05 -13.20 -7.14
C GLN A 132 -1.32 -12.37 -6.96
N GLU A 133 -1.39 -11.62 -5.86
CA GLU A 133 -2.61 -10.94 -5.41
C GLU A 133 -2.86 -9.60 -6.09
N PHE A 134 -4.12 -9.15 -6.10
CA PHE A 134 -4.47 -7.81 -6.55
C PHE A 134 -3.83 -6.75 -5.63
N GLY A 135 -3.01 -5.88 -6.21
CA GLY A 135 -2.34 -4.84 -5.46
C GLY A 135 -3.20 -3.59 -5.36
N GLY A 136 -4.18 -3.54 -4.46
CA GLY A 136 -5.06 -2.37 -4.35
C GLY A 136 -4.45 -1.15 -3.67
N ILE A 137 -3.19 -1.20 -3.24
CA ILE A 137 -2.55 -0.14 -2.46
C ILE A 137 -1.34 0.41 -3.22
N LEU A 138 -1.17 1.74 -3.19
CA LEU A 138 0.09 2.39 -3.55
C LEU A 138 0.89 2.68 -2.28
N PHE A 139 2.07 2.08 -2.17
CA PHE A 139 3.06 2.49 -1.17
C PHE A 139 3.82 3.71 -1.69
N LEU A 140 3.59 4.86 -1.06
CA LEU A 140 4.01 6.16 -1.58
C LEU A 140 5.53 6.30 -1.70
N PRO A 141 6.39 5.92 -0.73
CA PRO A 141 7.84 6.16 -0.79
C PRO A 141 8.55 5.55 -1.99
N THR A 142 8.10 4.39 -2.46
CA THR A 142 8.67 3.69 -3.63
C THR A 142 7.76 3.73 -4.86
N CYS A 143 6.56 4.30 -4.75
CA CYS A 143 5.52 4.26 -5.78
C CYS A 143 5.18 2.83 -6.25
N GLU A 144 5.20 1.86 -5.32
CA GLU A 144 4.96 0.45 -5.63
C GLU A 144 3.50 0.05 -5.36
N ARG A 145 2.94 -0.75 -6.27
CA ARG A 145 1.61 -1.36 -6.10
C ARG A 145 1.72 -2.61 -5.24
N ILE A 146 1.07 -2.63 -4.08
CA ILE A 146 1.09 -3.77 -3.16
C ILE A 146 -0.30 -4.20 -2.70
N CYS A 147 -0.43 -5.45 -2.28
CA CYS A 147 -1.63 -5.95 -1.63
C CYS A 147 -1.59 -5.62 -0.12
N ARG A 148 -2.74 -5.76 0.55
CA ARG A 148 -2.85 -5.50 1.97
C ARG A 148 -1.89 -6.38 2.79
N ASP A 149 -1.85 -7.68 2.53
CA ASP A 149 -1.00 -8.62 3.27
C ASP A 149 0.49 -8.26 3.18
N CYS A 150 0.96 -7.83 1.99
CA CYS A 150 2.33 -7.36 1.81
C CYS A 150 2.61 -6.07 2.58
N LEU A 151 1.67 -5.12 2.61
CA LEU A 151 1.81 -3.94 3.46
C LEU A 151 1.91 -4.31 4.95
N GLU A 152 1.21 -5.36 5.40
CA GLU A 152 1.27 -5.80 6.81
C GLU A 152 2.56 -6.53 7.16
N ARG A 153 2.90 -7.54 6.35
CA ARG A 153 3.80 -8.63 6.73
C ARG A 153 5.18 -8.48 6.14
N ASN A 154 5.33 -7.74 5.05
CA ASN A 154 6.64 -7.48 4.48
C ASN A 154 7.21 -6.20 5.09
N TYR A 155 8.16 -6.37 6.01
CA TYR A 155 8.85 -5.30 6.70
C TYR A 155 9.54 -4.30 5.75
N ALA A 156 9.78 -4.64 4.48
CA ALA A 156 10.29 -3.70 3.48
C ALA A 156 9.34 -2.51 3.24
N TYR A 157 8.03 -2.72 3.41
CA TYR A 157 6.99 -1.70 3.29
C TYR A 157 6.61 -1.04 4.61
N HIS A 158 7.38 -1.29 5.67
CA HIS A 158 7.23 -0.55 6.93
C HIS A 158 8.00 0.76 6.87
N LEU A 159 7.68 1.65 7.81
CA LEU A 159 8.34 2.94 7.98
C LEU A 159 9.06 2.97 9.32
N THR A 160 10.08 3.82 9.39
CA THR A 160 10.71 4.23 10.64
C THR A 160 11.04 5.72 10.58
N ASP A 161 11.27 6.35 11.72
CA ASP A 161 11.68 7.75 11.77
C ASP A 161 13.17 7.92 11.46
N VAL A 162 13.55 9.15 11.13
CA VAL A 162 14.94 9.50 10.77
C VAL A 162 15.92 9.22 11.92
N ALA A 163 15.54 9.48 13.18
CA ALA A 163 16.43 9.26 14.32
C ALA A 163 16.69 7.77 14.57
N TYR A 164 15.67 6.93 14.38
CA TYR A 164 15.81 5.48 14.41
C TYR A 164 16.74 4.98 13.30
N ALA A 165 16.58 5.51 12.08
CA ALA A 165 17.43 5.18 10.94
C ALA A 165 18.91 5.55 11.19
N GLU A 166 19.18 6.77 11.67
CA GLU A 166 20.53 7.23 12.00
C GLU A 166 21.18 6.33 13.05
N LYS A 167 20.44 6.02 14.13
CA LYS A 167 20.93 5.23 15.24
C LYS A 167 21.20 3.77 14.86
N TRP A 168 20.25 3.10 14.22
CA TRP A 168 20.26 1.64 14.09
C TRP A 168 20.69 1.11 12.72
N PHE A 169 20.89 2.00 11.75
CA PHE A 169 21.55 1.68 10.47
C PHE A 169 22.88 2.41 10.30
N SER A 170 23.32 3.15 11.32
CA SER A 170 24.60 3.90 11.34
C SER A 170 24.77 4.78 10.10
N LEU A 171 23.72 5.53 9.76
CA LEU A 171 23.70 6.45 8.62
C LEU A 171 23.72 7.89 9.11
N THR A 172 24.38 8.77 8.36
CA THR A 172 24.35 10.20 8.62
C THR A 172 23.10 10.85 8.01
N ASN A 173 22.72 12.02 8.53
CA ASN A 173 21.61 12.78 7.96
C ASN A 173 21.83 13.08 6.47
N GLU A 174 23.05 13.44 6.07
CA GLU A 174 23.42 13.73 4.69
C GLU A 174 23.21 12.51 3.77
N GLN A 175 23.55 11.32 4.25
CA GLN A 175 23.30 10.07 3.52
C GLN A 175 21.78 9.82 3.39
N LEU A 176 21.00 10.03 4.45
CA LEU A 176 19.55 9.84 4.42
C LEU A 176 18.83 10.81 3.47
N GLN A 177 19.35 12.01 3.24
CA GLN A 177 18.80 12.94 2.24
C GLN A 177 18.91 12.41 0.79
N SER A 178 19.69 11.35 0.54
CA SER A 178 19.79 10.72 -0.78
C SER A 178 18.61 9.80 -1.12
N ILE A 179 17.78 9.46 -0.13
CA ILE A 179 16.56 8.67 -0.32
C ILE A 179 15.31 9.51 0.02
N PRO A 180 14.11 9.10 -0.44
CA PRO A 180 12.89 9.79 -0.09
C PRO A 180 12.61 9.82 1.42
N ILE A 181 12.69 11.01 2.00
CA ILE A 181 12.17 11.29 3.34
C ILE A 181 10.76 11.85 3.20
N MET A 182 9.81 11.13 3.77
CA MET A 182 8.39 11.43 3.73
C MET A 182 7.98 12.26 4.96
N ARG A 183 7.13 13.25 4.78
CA ARG A 183 6.44 13.90 5.91
C ARG A 183 5.08 13.22 6.13
N SER A 184 4.86 12.66 7.31
CA SER A 184 3.59 11.98 7.62
C SER A 184 2.44 12.97 7.82
N ILE A 185 1.22 12.52 7.58
CA ILE A 185 0.01 13.32 7.84
C ILE A 185 -0.48 12.96 9.24
N PRO A 186 -0.70 13.93 10.15
CA PRO A 186 -1.29 13.64 11.46
C PRO A 186 -2.67 13.00 11.30
N GLY A 187 -3.01 12.05 12.15
CA GLY A 187 -4.30 11.38 12.10
C GLY A 187 -4.33 10.06 12.86
N PHE A 188 -5.51 9.46 12.84
CA PHE A 188 -5.73 8.13 13.36
C PHE A 188 -5.59 7.10 12.25
N TYR A 189 -4.69 6.14 12.44
CA TYR A 189 -4.37 5.11 11.46
C TYR A 189 -4.63 3.73 12.05
N LYS A 190 -5.09 2.80 11.21
CA LYS A 190 -5.34 1.43 11.63
C LYS A 190 -5.05 0.48 10.48
N LEU A 191 -4.21 -0.49 10.78
CA LEU A 191 -3.79 -1.51 9.84
C LEU A 191 -3.92 -2.89 10.51
N ARG A 192 -2.88 -3.31 11.22
CA ARG A 192 -2.95 -4.41 12.21
C ARG A 192 -3.23 -3.87 13.61
N THR A 193 -2.54 -2.79 13.94
CA THR A 193 -2.70 -1.98 15.15
C THR A 193 -3.44 -0.70 14.82
N SER A 194 -4.10 -0.12 15.82
CA SER A 194 -4.72 1.20 15.76
C SER A 194 -3.85 2.20 16.52
N ILE A 195 -3.39 3.26 15.89
CA ILE A 195 -2.49 4.25 16.48
C ILE A 195 -2.91 5.66 16.09
N LEU A 196 -2.92 6.57 17.07
CA LEU A 196 -3.11 7.99 16.87
C LEU A 196 -1.74 8.68 16.76
N HIS A 197 -1.50 9.39 15.66
CA HIS A 197 -0.35 10.27 15.49
C HIS A 197 -0.85 11.73 15.46
N PRO A 198 -0.82 12.46 16.59
CA PRO A 198 -1.27 13.84 16.63
C PRO A 198 -0.32 14.80 15.89
N GLU A 199 0.92 14.37 15.66
CA GLU A 199 1.97 15.16 15.04
C GLU A 199 2.46 14.56 13.73
N SER A 200 3.17 15.39 12.97
CA SER A 200 3.80 15.01 11.71
C SER A 200 5.24 14.56 11.95
N HIS A 201 5.62 13.43 11.36
CA HIS A 201 6.94 12.82 11.51
C HIS A 201 7.70 12.82 10.17
N GLN A 202 9.03 12.84 10.23
CA GLN A 202 9.88 12.54 9.08
C GLN A 202 10.15 11.04 9.08
N LEU A 203 9.64 10.36 8.05
CA LEU A 203 9.67 8.91 7.94
C LEU A 203 10.45 8.47 6.72
N VAL A 204 11.10 7.31 6.83
CA VAL A 204 11.78 6.63 5.73
C VAL A 204 11.26 5.20 5.59
N SER A 205 11.23 4.71 4.35
CA SER A 205 10.89 3.32 4.04
C SER A 205 12.03 2.39 4.46
N ILE A 206 11.72 1.27 5.11
CA ILE A 206 12.72 0.24 5.46
C ILE A 206 13.41 -0.33 4.21
N LYS A 207 12.67 -0.55 3.10
CA LYS A 207 13.26 -1.00 1.83
C LYS A 207 14.36 -0.04 1.34
N GLN A 208 14.06 1.26 1.27
CA GLN A 208 15.01 2.27 0.81
C GLN A 208 16.15 2.48 1.79
N LEU A 209 15.86 2.44 3.09
CA LEU A 209 16.84 2.54 4.16
C LEU A 209 17.84 1.39 4.10
N ARG A 210 17.36 0.15 3.96
CA ARG A 210 18.22 -1.04 3.83
C ARG A 210 19.05 -1.00 2.54
N GLN A 211 18.48 -0.58 1.41
CA GLN A 211 19.24 -0.37 0.17
C GLN A 211 20.37 0.65 0.34
N LEU A 212 20.09 1.77 1.00
CA LEU A 212 21.09 2.79 1.29
C LEU A 212 22.17 2.28 2.26
N ALA A 213 21.77 1.60 3.34
CA ALA A 213 22.70 1.01 4.29
C ALA A 213 23.67 0.02 3.63
N ILE A 214 23.17 -0.87 2.75
CA ILE A 214 24.02 -1.78 1.99
C ILE A 214 24.98 -1.01 1.08
N LYS A 215 24.52 0.06 0.42
CA LYS A 215 25.36 0.89 -0.44
C LYS A 215 26.48 1.60 0.35
N VAL A 216 26.20 2.07 1.56
CA VAL A 216 27.16 2.78 2.42
C VAL A 216 28.14 1.83 3.09
N HIS A 217 27.65 0.73 3.66
CA HIS A 217 28.46 -0.22 4.42
C HIS A 217 29.11 -1.28 3.53
N GLY A 218 28.58 -1.49 2.33
CA GLY A 218 29.17 -2.28 1.24
C GLY A 218 28.56 -3.68 1.04
N SER A 219 27.88 -4.25 2.06
CA SER A 219 27.25 -5.57 1.93
C SER A 219 26.11 -5.75 2.96
N PRO A 220 25.16 -6.67 2.72
CA PRO A 220 24.12 -7.00 3.70
C PRO A 220 24.67 -7.61 4.99
N GLU A 221 25.79 -8.34 4.93
CA GLU A 221 26.45 -8.92 6.11
C GLU A 221 26.96 -7.81 7.04
N LYS A 222 27.64 -6.79 6.49
CA LYS A 222 28.11 -5.64 7.27
C LYS A 222 26.98 -4.83 7.89
N VAL A 223 25.82 -4.74 7.22
CA VAL A 223 24.64 -4.10 7.81
C VAL A 223 24.13 -4.93 8.99
N ALA A 224 24.09 -6.26 8.87
CA ALA A 224 23.68 -7.14 9.96
C ALA A 224 24.63 -7.09 11.17
N GLU A 225 25.93 -6.83 10.97
CA GLU A 225 26.91 -6.63 12.04
C GLU A 225 26.65 -5.36 12.88
N LEU A 226 25.84 -4.41 12.39
CA LEU A 226 25.44 -3.23 13.16
C LEU A 226 24.40 -3.55 14.25
N LEU A 227 23.80 -4.75 14.22
CA LEU A 227 22.86 -5.17 15.23
C LEU A 227 23.55 -5.25 16.60
N PRO A 228 23.04 -4.54 17.62
CA PRO A 228 23.61 -4.63 18.95
C PRO A 228 23.38 -6.03 19.55
N PRO A 229 24.10 -6.43 20.60
CA PRO A 229 23.77 -7.64 21.35
C PRO A 229 22.32 -7.57 21.87
N LYS A 230 21.57 -8.68 21.79
CA LYS A 230 20.18 -8.70 22.27
C LYS A 230 20.06 -8.22 23.73
N SER A 231 21.04 -8.55 24.58
CA SER A 231 21.10 -8.15 25.98
C SER A 231 21.16 -6.63 26.20
N SER A 232 21.69 -5.84 25.25
CA SER A 232 21.78 -4.38 25.41
C SER A 232 20.49 -3.63 25.11
N MET A 233 19.45 -4.31 24.61
CA MET A 233 18.12 -3.74 24.34
C MET A 233 17.05 -4.23 25.33
N VAL A 234 17.40 -5.11 26.26
CA VAL A 234 16.49 -5.56 27.31
C VAL A 234 16.53 -4.54 28.45
N VAL A 235 15.42 -3.83 28.66
CA VAL A 235 15.25 -3.02 29.88
C VAL A 235 14.81 -3.96 30.99
N VAL A 236 15.63 -4.12 32.03
CA VAL A 236 15.26 -4.81 33.26
C VAL A 236 14.52 -3.81 34.12
N ASP A 237 13.27 -4.07 34.45
CA ASP A 237 12.54 -3.29 35.45
C ASP A 237 12.90 -3.84 36.84
N GLU A 238 13.65 -3.07 37.62
CA GLU A 238 14.16 -3.47 38.94
C GLU A 238 13.05 -3.58 40.01
N GLU A 239 11.88 -2.95 39.84
CA GLU A 239 10.81 -2.93 40.85
C GLU A 239 9.92 -4.18 40.84
N LEU A 240 9.81 -4.89 39.71
CA LEU A 240 8.90 -6.03 39.57
C LEU A 240 9.58 -7.40 39.52
N GLY A 241 10.91 -7.48 39.45
CA GLY A 241 11.66 -8.76 39.43
C GLY A 241 11.31 -9.68 38.24
N ILE A 242 10.50 -9.20 37.31
CA ILE A 242 10.08 -9.87 36.09
C ILE A 242 10.74 -9.10 34.97
N GLY A 243 11.60 -9.76 34.18
CA GLY A 243 12.07 -9.20 32.92
C GLY A 243 10.87 -8.99 32.01
N LEU A 244 10.24 -7.82 32.08
CA LEU A 244 9.31 -7.36 31.07
C LEU A 244 10.13 -7.13 29.81
N SER A 245 10.42 -8.20 29.07
CA SER A 245 10.61 -8.09 27.64
C SER A 245 9.39 -7.34 27.15
N LYS A 246 9.53 -6.03 26.88
CA LYS A 246 8.80 -5.44 25.77
C LYS A 246 9.25 -6.27 24.57
N CYS A 247 8.60 -7.40 24.32
CA CYS A 247 8.75 -8.19 23.11
C CYS A 247 8.62 -7.17 21.97
N GLY A 248 9.65 -6.92 21.16
CA GLY A 248 9.48 -5.89 20.15
C GLY A 248 10.73 -5.20 19.64
N PRO A 249 11.48 -4.42 20.44
CA PRO A 249 12.44 -3.47 19.87
C PRO A 249 13.60 -4.14 19.15
N PHE A 250 14.17 -5.19 19.74
CA PHE A 250 15.26 -5.95 19.13
C PHE A 250 14.75 -6.80 17.97
N GLU A 251 13.66 -7.55 18.17
CA GLU A 251 13.10 -8.42 17.12
C GLU A 251 12.63 -7.59 15.91
N LEU A 252 12.02 -6.43 16.12
CA LEU A 252 11.62 -5.53 15.03
C LEU A 252 12.84 -4.97 14.31
N LEU A 253 13.88 -4.57 15.04
CA LEU A 253 15.12 -4.11 14.43
C LEU A 253 15.75 -5.23 13.57
N GLU A 254 15.79 -6.45 14.09
CA GLU A 254 16.28 -7.63 13.39
C GLU A 254 15.47 -7.89 12.10
N GLU A 255 14.14 -7.81 12.17
CA GLU A 255 13.28 -7.92 10.99
C GLU A 255 13.52 -6.80 9.97
N PHE A 256 13.78 -5.57 10.41
CA PHE A 256 14.13 -4.45 9.51
C PHE A 256 15.49 -4.67 8.83
N HIS A 257 16.48 -5.18 9.56
CA HIS A 257 17.79 -5.57 9.03
C HIS A 257 17.72 -6.73 8.04
N LYS A 258 16.70 -7.59 8.18
CA LYS A 258 16.44 -8.75 7.29
C LYS A 258 15.39 -8.49 6.21
N ALA A 259 14.72 -7.33 6.22
CA ALA A 259 13.58 -7.00 5.37
C ALA A 259 13.85 -7.17 3.86
N PRO A 260 13.13 -8.04 3.13
CA PRO A 260 13.51 -8.45 1.78
C PRO A 260 13.53 -7.27 0.80
N LEU A 261 14.62 -7.17 0.02
CA LEU A 261 14.75 -6.14 -1.02
C LEU A 261 14.10 -6.57 -2.33
N GLU A 262 14.16 -7.87 -2.62
CA GLU A 262 13.53 -8.50 -3.77
C GLU A 262 12.12 -9.00 -3.43
N PRO A 263 11.21 -9.05 -4.42
CA PRO A 263 9.88 -9.62 -4.23
C PRO A 263 9.94 -11.07 -3.73
N PRO A 264 9.31 -11.40 -2.59
CA PRO A 264 9.25 -12.77 -2.10
C PRO A 264 8.46 -13.71 -3.03
N GLY A 265 7.61 -13.18 -3.92
CA GLY A 265 6.92 -13.98 -4.96
C GLY A 265 5.89 -14.98 -4.44
N CYS A 266 5.52 -14.88 -3.16
CA CYS A 266 4.61 -15.80 -2.49
C CYS A 266 3.57 -15.09 -1.62
N ASP A 267 2.47 -15.78 -1.32
CA ASP A 267 1.41 -15.31 -0.43
C ASP A 267 1.90 -15.27 1.03
N LEU A 268 2.21 -14.06 1.52
CA LEU A 268 2.74 -13.85 2.87
C LEU A 268 1.76 -14.19 3.98
N SER A 269 0.46 -14.29 3.70
CA SER A 269 -0.51 -14.76 4.68
C SER A 269 -0.29 -16.23 5.04
N ARG A 270 0.39 -16.99 4.16
CA ARG A 270 0.75 -18.40 4.33
C ARG A 270 2.14 -18.61 4.93
N LEU A 271 2.81 -17.55 5.36
CA LEU A 271 4.09 -17.61 6.04
C LEU A 271 3.96 -17.28 7.52
N LYS A 272 4.89 -17.80 8.32
CA LYS A 272 5.03 -17.40 9.72
C LYS A 272 5.28 -15.90 9.78
N PHE A 273 4.54 -15.20 10.62
CA PHE A 273 4.66 -13.77 10.83
C PHE A 273 4.50 -13.48 12.32
N ASN A 274 5.42 -12.69 12.87
CA ASN A 274 5.34 -12.30 14.27
C ASN A 274 4.37 -11.12 14.43
N GLY A 275 3.08 -11.45 14.51
CA GLY A 275 1.99 -10.48 14.70
C GLY A 275 2.00 -9.76 16.05
N LEU A 276 2.99 -10.01 16.93
CA LEU A 276 3.17 -9.27 18.18
C LEU A 276 4.10 -8.06 18.03
N LEU A 277 4.95 -8.01 16.99
CA LEU A 277 5.87 -6.88 16.82
C LEU A 277 5.08 -5.61 16.51
N PRO A 278 5.34 -4.47 17.18
CA PRO A 278 4.59 -3.24 16.91
C PRO A 278 4.95 -2.69 15.52
N ASP A 279 3.93 -2.30 14.75
CA ASP A 279 4.11 -1.39 13.62
C ASP A 279 3.81 0.02 14.14
N GLN A 280 4.84 0.87 14.19
CA GLN A 280 4.75 2.21 14.77
C GLN A 280 4.07 3.21 13.84
N TYR A 281 4.02 2.95 12.53
CA TYR A 281 3.49 3.88 11.54
C TYR A 281 2.56 3.18 10.53
N PRO A 282 1.53 2.47 11.04
CA PRO A 282 0.71 1.58 10.23
C PRO A 282 -0.05 2.34 9.15
N GLY A 283 0.19 2.01 7.88
CA GLY A 283 -0.57 2.58 6.76
C GLY A 283 -0.35 4.09 6.50
N MET A 284 0.55 4.75 7.24
CA MET A 284 0.82 6.19 7.11
C MET A 284 1.50 6.60 5.80
N ALA A 285 1.89 5.62 4.99
CA ALA A 285 2.51 5.83 3.68
C ALA A 285 1.73 5.19 2.53
N SER A 286 0.44 4.89 2.74
CA SER A 286 -0.33 4.07 1.82
C SER A 286 -1.68 4.70 1.46
N ILE A 287 -2.10 4.53 0.22
CA ILE A 287 -3.44 4.90 -0.27
C ILE A 287 -4.01 3.79 -1.15
N HIS A 288 -5.34 3.64 -1.13
CA HIS A 288 -6.03 2.75 -2.07
C HIS A 288 -5.99 3.32 -3.49
N ILE A 289 -5.69 2.47 -4.47
CA ILE A 289 -5.65 2.84 -5.89
C ILE A 289 -6.37 1.81 -6.77
N PRO A 290 -7.06 2.25 -7.84
CA PRO A 290 -7.59 1.34 -8.83
C PRO A 290 -6.49 0.84 -9.79
N SER A 291 -6.78 -0.24 -10.51
CA SER A 291 -6.13 -0.58 -11.78
C SER A 291 -6.93 -0.02 -12.96
N ILE A 292 -6.25 0.35 -14.03
CA ILE A 292 -6.82 0.99 -15.22
C ILE A 292 -6.36 0.23 -16.45
N THR A 293 -7.30 -0.40 -17.13
CA THR A 293 -7.01 -1.13 -18.37
C THR A 293 -6.62 -0.17 -19.51
N LYS A 294 -6.10 -0.72 -20.62
CA LYS A 294 -5.77 0.05 -21.83
C LYS A 294 -6.97 0.83 -22.39
N TYR A 295 -8.20 0.32 -22.18
CA TYR A 295 -9.46 0.93 -22.61
C TYR A 295 -10.06 1.89 -21.57
N GLY A 296 -9.40 2.07 -20.42
CA GLY A 296 -9.85 2.99 -19.38
C GLY A 296 -10.90 2.40 -18.43
N HIS A 297 -11.10 1.08 -18.44
CA HIS A 297 -11.91 0.39 -17.43
C HIS A 297 -11.20 0.45 -16.08
N ILE A 298 -11.96 0.78 -15.04
CA ILE A 298 -11.44 0.98 -13.68
C ILE A 298 -11.78 -0.26 -12.85
N GLU A 299 -10.76 -0.92 -12.34
CA GLU A 299 -10.91 -2.05 -11.43
C GLU A 299 -10.40 -1.67 -10.05
N LYS A 300 -11.27 -1.69 -9.04
CA LYS A 300 -10.93 -1.31 -7.65
C LYS A 300 -10.53 -2.50 -6.78
N GLY A 301 -10.74 -3.70 -7.29
CA GLY A 301 -10.66 -4.96 -6.55
C GLY A 301 -11.93 -5.24 -5.75
N HIS A 302 -12.24 -6.52 -5.58
CA HIS A 302 -13.43 -7.01 -4.88
C HIS A 302 -13.02 -7.85 -3.67
N GLN A 303 -13.69 -7.63 -2.54
CA GLN A 303 -13.54 -8.45 -1.33
C GLN A 303 -14.72 -9.39 -1.19
N CYS A 304 -14.47 -10.60 -0.68
CA CYS A 304 -15.50 -11.62 -0.57
C CYS A 304 -16.19 -11.55 0.78
N ARG A 305 -17.49 -11.24 0.75
CA ARG A 305 -18.40 -11.28 1.89
C ARG A 305 -18.42 -12.64 2.56
N GLY A 306 -18.40 -13.72 1.77
CA GLY A 306 -18.29 -15.08 2.26
C GLY A 306 -16.99 -15.32 3.05
N CYS A 307 -15.85 -14.81 2.59
CA CYS A 307 -14.61 -14.94 3.36
C CYS A 307 -14.67 -14.24 4.71
N ARG A 308 -15.27 -13.04 4.74
CA ARG A 308 -15.49 -12.31 5.99
C ARG A 308 -16.43 -13.07 6.94
N HIS A 309 -17.53 -13.61 6.42
CA HIS A 309 -18.48 -14.43 7.17
C HIS A 309 -17.80 -15.67 7.78
N SER A 310 -17.03 -16.42 7.00
CA SER A 310 -16.29 -17.59 7.49
C SER A 310 -15.27 -17.23 8.57
N MET A 311 -14.52 -16.14 8.38
CA MET A 311 -13.58 -15.63 9.38
C MET A 311 -14.30 -15.32 10.71
N TYR A 312 -15.43 -14.63 10.64
CA TYR A 312 -16.21 -14.28 11.83
C TYR A 312 -16.73 -15.54 12.53
N LYS A 313 -17.39 -16.45 11.81
CA LYS A 313 -17.96 -17.68 12.39
C LYS A 313 -16.89 -18.60 12.99
N TYR A 314 -15.67 -18.61 12.44
CA TYR A 314 -14.53 -19.26 13.07
C TYR A 314 -14.13 -18.58 14.39
N SER A 315 -14.07 -17.24 14.41
CA SER A 315 -13.67 -16.48 15.61
C SER A 315 -14.62 -16.68 16.81
N VAL A 316 -15.89 -16.94 16.55
CA VAL A 316 -16.91 -17.23 17.59
C VAL A 316 -17.12 -18.73 17.83
N GLY A 317 -16.30 -19.61 17.24
CA GLY A 317 -16.35 -21.06 17.47
C GLY A 317 -17.52 -21.81 16.80
N ILE A 318 -18.26 -21.16 15.89
CA ILE A 318 -19.36 -21.79 15.14
C ILE A 318 -18.82 -22.69 14.02
N VAL A 319 -17.69 -22.31 13.41
CA VAL A 319 -17.03 -23.10 12.37
C VAL A 319 -15.75 -23.70 12.92
N LEU A 320 -15.60 -25.01 12.74
CA LEU A 320 -14.39 -25.74 13.05
C LEU A 320 -13.57 -26.03 11.78
N LEU A 321 -12.27 -26.26 11.95
CA LEU A 321 -11.42 -26.70 10.86
C LEU A 321 -11.62 -28.20 10.55
N PRO A 322 -11.37 -28.63 9.30
CA PRO A 322 -10.99 -27.82 8.14
C PRO A 322 -12.20 -27.10 7.53
N ILE A 323 -12.00 -25.87 7.04
CA ILE A 323 -13.00 -25.19 6.20
C ILE A 323 -12.70 -25.57 4.75
N PRO A 324 -13.60 -26.25 4.03
CA PRO A 324 -13.39 -26.61 2.63
C PRO A 324 -12.97 -25.39 1.79
N GLY A 325 -11.88 -25.52 1.02
CA GLY A 325 -11.33 -24.44 0.19
C GLY A 325 -10.43 -23.43 0.92
N TYR A 326 -10.17 -23.62 2.21
CA TYR A 326 -9.21 -22.84 2.99
C TYR A 326 -8.01 -23.72 3.35
N ASP A 327 -7.03 -23.79 2.45
CA ASP A 327 -5.79 -24.52 2.71
C ASP A 327 -4.96 -23.78 3.77
N ILE A 328 -4.96 -24.32 4.99
CA ILE A 328 -4.18 -23.80 6.12
C ILE A 328 -2.93 -24.67 6.28
N PRO A 329 -1.72 -24.13 6.03
CA PRO A 329 -0.48 -24.85 6.24
C PRO A 329 -0.33 -25.39 7.67
N ALA A 330 0.26 -26.58 7.78
CA ALA A 330 0.52 -27.23 9.06
C ALA A 330 1.36 -26.33 10.00
N GLY A 331 0.96 -26.25 11.27
CA GLY A 331 1.66 -25.46 12.28
C GLY A 331 1.40 -23.95 12.23
N MET A 332 0.45 -23.48 11.40
CA MET A 332 0.01 -22.09 11.42
C MET A 332 -1.33 -21.93 12.15
N ALA A 333 -1.45 -20.81 12.87
CA ALA A 333 -2.73 -20.39 13.42
C ALA A 333 -3.72 -20.07 12.27
N PRO A 334 -4.98 -20.54 12.34
CA PRO A 334 -5.96 -20.31 11.28
C PRO A 334 -6.38 -18.84 11.12
N MET A 335 -6.53 -18.14 12.24
CA MET A 335 -7.15 -16.81 12.26
C MET A 335 -6.40 -15.76 11.41
N PRO A 336 -5.06 -15.65 11.44
CA PRO A 336 -4.33 -14.73 10.56
C PRO A 336 -4.57 -14.97 9.05
N ILE A 337 -4.77 -16.23 8.63
CA ILE A 337 -5.04 -16.59 7.23
C ILE A 337 -6.47 -16.22 6.87
N LEU A 338 -7.43 -16.53 7.74
CA LEU A 338 -8.83 -16.15 7.54
C LEU A 338 -9.01 -14.64 7.45
N LYS A 339 -8.29 -13.87 8.30
CA LYS A 339 -8.23 -12.40 8.23
C LYS A 339 -7.71 -11.93 6.89
N ALA A 340 -6.59 -12.48 6.42
CA ALA A 340 -6.01 -12.15 5.11
C ALA A 340 -7.02 -12.40 3.97
N LEU A 341 -7.69 -13.56 3.97
CA LEU A 341 -8.68 -13.91 2.94
C LEU A 341 -9.92 -13.01 2.96
N ALA A 342 -10.38 -12.58 4.15
CA ALA A 342 -11.51 -11.68 4.31
C ALA A 342 -11.25 -10.28 3.75
N VAL A 343 -10.00 -9.80 3.81
CA VAL A 343 -9.61 -8.47 3.32
C VAL A 343 -8.93 -8.47 1.95
N ARG A 344 -8.73 -9.66 1.37
CA ARG A 344 -8.07 -9.85 0.07
C ARG A 344 -8.91 -9.26 -1.06
N LEU A 345 -8.30 -8.33 -1.79
CA LEU A 345 -8.84 -7.85 -3.04
C LEU A 345 -8.55 -8.83 -4.17
N ARG A 346 -9.52 -8.98 -5.06
CA ARG A 346 -9.41 -9.78 -6.29
C ARG A 346 -9.84 -8.94 -7.49
N ALA A 347 -9.20 -9.14 -8.63
CA ALA A 347 -9.74 -8.66 -9.91
C ALA A 347 -11.10 -9.32 -10.17
N TRP A 348 -11.96 -8.74 -11.00
CA TRP A 348 -13.32 -9.22 -11.25
C TRP A 348 -13.34 -10.68 -11.70
N LYS A 349 -12.43 -11.06 -12.62
CA LYS A 349 -12.30 -12.44 -13.10
C LYS A 349 -11.99 -13.40 -11.94
N ASP A 350 -10.92 -13.11 -11.19
CA ASP A 350 -10.50 -13.94 -10.06
C ASP A 350 -11.53 -13.96 -8.92
N PHE A 351 -12.29 -12.86 -8.77
CA PHE A 351 -13.37 -12.75 -7.80
C PHE A 351 -14.55 -13.65 -8.18
N ARG A 352 -14.96 -13.65 -9.45
CA ARG A 352 -16.01 -14.53 -9.95
C ARG A 352 -15.66 -16.00 -9.73
N ASP A 353 -14.44 -16.39 -10.10
CA ASP A 353 -13.95 -17.76 -9.91
C ASP A 353 -13.91 -18.13 -8.42
N HIS A 354 -13.51 -17.18 -7.55
CA HIS A 354 -13.47 -17.38 -6.11
C HIS A 354 -14.87 -17.57 -5.49
N VAL A 355 -15.86 -16.75 -5.87
CA VAL A 355 -17.22 -16.79 -5.30
C VAL A 355 -17.88 -18.16 -5.49
N LEU A 356 -17.68 -18.78 -6.66
CA LEU A 356 -18.22 -20.10 -6.98
C LEU A 356 -17.68 -21.22 -6.06
N GLN A 357 -16.48 -21.01 -5.51
CA GLN A 357 -15.79 -22.01 -4.69
C GLN A 357 -15.79 -21.66 -3.20
N CYS A 358 -16.22 -20.46 -2.82
CA CYS A 358 -16.14 -19.95 -1.45
C CYS A 358 -17.18 -20.61 -0.54
N GLU A 359 -16.72 -21.33 0.48
CA GLU A 359 -17.61 -21.96 1.46
C GLU A 359 -18.47 -20.95 2.22
N GLY A 360 -17.91 -19.79 2.54
CA GLY A 360 -18.69 -18.72 3.20
C GLY A 360 -19.83 -18.21 2.33
N VAL A 361 -19.67 -18.16 1.00
CA VAL A 361 -20.75 -17.83 0.06
C VAL A 361 -21.82 -18.91 0.06
N ARG A 362 -21.43 -20.20 0.06
CA ARG A 362 -22.40 -21.31 0.14
C ARG A 362 -23.26 -21.24 1.41
N ARG A 363 -22.64 -20.90 2.53
CA ARG A 363 -23.33 -20.75 3.82
C ARG A 363 -24.29 -19.57 3.85
N LEU A 364 -23.90 -18.43 3.27
CA LEU A 364 -24.80 -17.29 3.08
C LEU A 364 -25.99 -17.64 2.17
N LEU A 365 -25.75 -18.37 1.08
CA LEU A 365 -26.82 -18.88 0.20
C LEU A 365 -27.74 -19.89 0.90
N ALA A 366 -27.22 -20.66 1.85
CA ALA A 366 -27.98 -21.58 2.69
C ALA A 366 -28.82 -20.87 3.78
N GLY A 367 -28.80 -19.53 3.83
CA GLY A 367 -29.61 -18.74 4.74
C GLY A 367 -28.96 -18.45 6.09
N GLU A 368 -27.65 -18.69 6.25
CA GLU A 368 -26.97 -18.25 7.45
C GLU A 368 -26.99 -16.72 7.56
N LYS A 369 -27.41 -16.21 8.74
CA LYS A 369 -27.36 -14.79 9.03
C LYS A 369 -25.92 -14.32 9.11
N GLU A 370 -25.63 -13.29 8.33
CA GLU A 370 -24.41 -12.52 8.45
C GLU A 370 -24.41 -11.79 9.78
N GLU A 371 -23.37 -12.01 10.57
CA GLU A 371 -23.11 -11.23 11.78
C GLU A 371 -22.12 -10.13 11.36
N THR A 372 -22.62 -8.89 11.27
CA THR A 372 -21.81 -7.74 10.92
C THR A 372 -21.13 -7.17 12.18
N ASP A 373 -19.91 -6.67 12.02
CA ASP A 373 -19.33 -5.74 12.98
C ASP A 373 -20.08 -4.40 12.82
N GLU A 374 -21.21 -4.23 13.53
CA GLU A 374 -22.14 -3.08 13.44
C GLU A 374 -22.78 -2.87 12.03
N PRO A 375 -23.98 -2.26 11.93
CA PRO A 375 -24.56 -1.91 10.64
C PRO A 375 -23.73 -0.82 9.96
N ASP A 376 -23.47 -1.00 8.66
CA ASP A 376 -22.90 0.05 7.81
C ASP A 376 -23.82 1.28 7.84
N ASP A 377 -23.41 2.36 8.53
CA ASP A 377 -24.08 3.64 8.39
C ASP A 377 -24.09 4.04 6.90
N PRO A 378 -25.26 4.39 6.33
CA PRO A 378 -25.38 4.68 4.92
C PRO A 378 -24.51 5.89 4.58
N VAL A 379 -23.70 5.72 3.53
CA VAL A 379 -22.94 6.82 2.93
C VAL A 379 -23.95 7.86 2.47
N GLN A 380 -23.98 9.02 3.12
CA GLN A 380 -24.62 10.18 2.50
C GLN A 380 -23.80 10.51 1.24
N LEU A 381 -24.46 10.37 0.10
CA LEU A 381 -23.94 10.56 -1.26
C LEU A 381 -23.37 11.96 -1.50
#